data_AF-A0A5K0VYH7-F1
#
_entry.id   AF-A0A5K0VYH7-F1
#
_cell.length_a   1.000
_cell.length_b   1.000
_cell.length_c   1.000
_cell.angle_alpha   90.00
_cell.angle_beta   90.00
_cell.angle_gamma   90.00
#
_symmetry.space_group_name_H-M   'P 1'
#
loop_
_entity.id
_entity.type
_entity.pdbx_description
1 polymer ?
#
loop_
_entity_poly.entity_id
_entity_poly.type
_entity_poly.pdbx_seq_one_letter_code
_entity_poly.pdbx_strand_id
1 'polypeptide(L)' 'SAPISILESYELASMTLEYRRECVRNSIVQSLTSLSDKETPSSGLECTHLLRLEDGAELVRGRTQWRPKHKGPH' A
#
# COMPACT_ATOMS: atom_id res chain seq x y z
N SER A 1 3.81 0.01 -4.04
CA SER A 1 4.75 0.63 -3.08
C SER A 1 4.14 1.91 -2.53
N ALA A 2 4.39 2.26 -1.26
CA ALA A 2 3.98 3.56 -0.73
C ALA A 2 4.97 4.68 -1.16
N PRO A 3 4.51 5.91 -1.44
CA PRO A 3 5.39 7.06 -1.70
C PRO A 3 6.37 7.35 -0.55
N ILE A 4 7.57 7.84 -0.86
CA ILE A 4 8.63 8.13 0.12
C ILE A 4 8.16 9.13 1.18
N SER A 5 7.39 10.14 0.80
CA SER A 5 6.83 11.15 1.72
C SER A 5 5.97 10.54 2.84
N ILE A 6 5.29 9.42 2.56
CA ILE A 6 4.54 8.68 3.59
C ILE A 6 5.52 8.00 4.55
N LEU A 7 6.58 7.37 4.03
CA LEU A 7 7.58 6.67 4.86
C LEU A 7 8.35 7.61 5.77
N GLU A 8 8.50 8.88 5.41
CA GLU A 8 9.14 9.91 6.22
C GLU A 8 8.28 10.29 7.44
N SER A 9 7.00 10.57 7.23
CA SER A 9 6.11 11.16 8.24
C SER A 9 5.18 10.17 8.95
N TYR A 10 4.98 8.98 8.39
CA TYR A 10 4.04 7.98 8.88
C TYR A 10 4.73 6.63 9.10
N GLU A 11 4.14 5.83 9.98
CA GLU A 11 4.50 4.42 10.19
C GLU A 11 3.32 3.51 9.85
N LEU A 12 3.63 2.29 9.40
CA LEU A 12 2.62 1.31 9.03
C LEU A 12 1.84 0.88 10.27
N ALA A 13 0.53 1.06 10.25
CA ALA A 13 -0.37 0.67 11.33
C ALA A 13 -1.00 -0.70 11.09
N SER A 14 -1.43 -0.98 9.85
CA SER A 14 -2.04 -2.26 9.47
C SER A 14 -1.81 -2.58 8.01
N MET A 15 -1.88 -3.87 7.68
CA MET A 15 -1.83 -4.37 6.31
C MET A 15 -2.83 -5.52 6.13
N THR A 16 -3.54 -5.54 5.02
CA THR A 16 -4.43 -6.63 4.60
C THR A 16 -4.09 -7.02 3.17
N LEU A 17 -3.94 -8.32 2.90
CA LEU A 17 -3.57 -8.85 1.59
C LEU A 17 -4.57 -9.92 1.15
N GLU A 18 -5.11 -9.75 -0.05
CA GLU A 18 -6.00 -10.70 -0.72
C GLU A 18 -5.25 -11.35 -1.88
N TYR A 19 -4.73 -12.56 -1.63
CA TYR A 19 -4.07 -13.36 -2.65
C TYR A 19 -5.10 -14.07 -3.52
N ARG A 20 -4.96 -13.95 -4.84
CA ARG A 20 -5.89 -14.54 -5.83
C ARG A 20 -5.23 -15.55 -6.74
N ARG A 21 -3.94 -15.39 -7.01
CA ARG A 21 -3.20 -16.25 -7.93
C ARG A 21 -1.71 -16.23 -7.63
N GLU A 22 -1.02 -17.27 -8.06
CA GLU A 22 0.43 -17.35 -8.03
C GLU A 22 1.03 -16.84 -9.33
N CYS A 23 2.26 -16.32 -9.27
CA CYS A 23 3.09 -16.03 -10.44
C CYS A 23 4.24 -17.05 -10.52
N VAL A 24 4.81 -17.23 -11.70
CA VAL A 24 5.94 -18.15 -11.91
C VAL A 24 7.25 -17.38 -12.05
N ARG A 25 8.38 -18.10 -12.06
CA ARG A 25 9.75 -17.51 -12.05
C ARG A 25 9.98 -16.40 -13.09
N ASN A 26 9.35 -16.47 -14.26
CA ASN A 26 9.56 -15.53 -15.36
C ASN A 26 8.33 -14.64 -15.61
N SER A 27 7.38 -14.60 -14.68
CA SER A 27 6.23 -13.69 -14.80
C SER A 27 6.67 -12.23 -14.69
N ILE A 28 6.23 -11.41 -15.63
CA ILE A 28 6.34 -9.95 -15.53
C ILE A 28 5.18 -9.45 -14.67
N VAL A 29 5.50 -8.76 -13.58
CA VAL A 29 4.53 -8.25 -12.61
C VAL A 29 4.58 -6.73 -12.58
N GLN A 30 3.41 -6.11 -12.63
CA GLN A 30 3.22 -4.67 -12.45
C GLN A 30 2.72 -4.40 -11.04
N SER A 31 3.32 -3.40 -10.38
CA SER A 31 2.87 -2.87 -9.10
C SER A 31 2.18 -1.53 -9.31
N LEU A 32 0.92 -1.43 -8.87
CA LEU A 32 0.14 -0.19 -8.86
C LEU A 32 -0.19 0.19 -7.42
N THR A 33 -0.13 1.48 -7.11
CA THR A 33 -0.52 2.00 -5.79
C THR A 33 -1.29 3.29 -5.93
N SER A 34 -2.36 3.40 -5.15
CA SER A 34 -3.19 4.59 -5.05
C SER A 34 -3.31 5.00 -3.59
N LEU A 35 -3.22 6.30 -3.35
CA LEU A 35 -3.53 6.89 -2.05
C LEU A 35 -5.02 7.22 -2.01
N SER A 36 -5.68 6.82 -0.92
CA SER A 36 -7.03 7.27 -0.64
C SER A 36 -6.94 8.50 0.25
N ASP A 37 -7.20 9.68 -0.31
CA ASP A 37 -7.39 10.89 0.48
C ASP A 37 -8.74 10.80 1.21
N LYS A 38 -8.74 10.21 2.40
CA LYS A 38 -9.82 10.47 3.35
C LYS A 38 -9.42 11.70 4.14
N GLU A 39 -9.96 12.87 3.73
CA GLU A 39 -9.74 14.20 4.31
C GLU A 39 -10.31 14.36 5.73
N THR A 40 -10.08 13.39 6.61
CA THR A 40 -10.36 13.53 8.04
C THR A 40 -9.03 13.57 8.77
N PRO A 41 -8.65 14.70 9.38
CA PRO A 41 -7.32 14.89 9.98
C PRO A 41 -6.98 13.92 11.13
N SER A 42 -7.96 13.17 11.63
CA SER A 42 -7.81 12.11 12.63
C SER A 42 -7.67 10.70 12.06
N SER A 43 -7.98 10.52 10.78
CA SER A 43 -7.97 9.22 10.11
C SER A 43 -6.66 9.13 9.32
N GLY A 44 -5.79 8.19 9.71
CA GLY A 44 -4.50 7.98 9.05
C GLY A 44 -4.60 7.78 7.53
N LEU A 45 -3.46 7.74 6.85
CA LEU A 45 -3.42 7.53 5.40
C LEU A 45 -3.74 6.08 5.05
N GLU A 46 -4.42 5.86 3.94
CA GLU A 46 -4.66 4.53 3.40
C GLU A 46 -4.13 4.42 1.98
N CYS A 47 -3.38 3.36 1.70
CA CYS A 47 -2.97 3.03 0.34
C CYS A 47 -3.65 1.73 -0.10
N THR A 48 -4.18 1.72 -1.33
CA THR A 48 -4.61 0.52 -2.03
C THR A 48 -3.54 0.10 -3.03
N HIS A 49 -3.17 -1.18 -2.99
CA HIS A 49 -2.12 -1.78 -3.81
C HIS A 49 -2.73 -2.85 -4.71
N LEU A 50 -2.21 -2.95 -5.94
CA LEU A 50 -2.52 -4.04 -6.86
C LEU A 50 -1.22 -4.56 -7.46
N LEU A 51 -0.98 -5.86 -7.30
CA LEU A 51 -0.03 -6.63 -8.10
C LEU A 51 -0.81 -7.35 -9.19
N ARG A 52 -0.39 -7.18 -10.45
CA ARG A 52 -0.99 -7.85 -11.60
C ARG A 52 0.07 -8.31 -12.59
N LEU A 53 -0.26 -9.32 -13.38
CA LEU A 53 0.53 -9.74 -14.53
C LEU A 53 0.42 -8.70 -15.66
N GLU A 54 1.34 -8.78 -16.63
CA GLU A 54 1.33 -7.92 -17.82
C GLU A 54 0.04 -8.03 -18.64
N ASP A 55 -0.60 -9.21 -18.65
CA ASP A 55 -1.91 -9.45 -19.28
C ASP A 55 -3.10 -8.85 -18.49
N GLY A 56 -2.83 -8.22 -17.34
CA GLY A 56 -3.82 -7.61 -16.48
C GLY A 56 -4.40 -8.52 -15.39
N ALA A 57 -4.05 -9.80 -15.35
CA ALA A 57 -4.55 -10.72 -14.33
C ALA A 57 -4.08 -10.33 -12.93
N GLU A 58 -5.02 -10.16 -12.00
CA GLU A 58 -4.72 -9.77 -10.63
C GLU A 58 -4.10 -10.92 -9.82
N LEU A 59 -2.97 -10.64 -9.17
CA LEU A 59 -2.28 -11.57 -8.30
C LEU A 59 -2.65 -11.32 -6.84
N VAL A 60 -2.49 -10.06 -6.40
CA VAL A 60 -2.70 -9.66 -5.01
C VAL A 60 -3.31 -8.27 -4.98
N ARG A 61 -4.39 -8.10 -4.21
CA ARG A 61 -4.84 -6.77 -3.76
C ARG A 61 -4.38 -6.56 -2.33
N GLY A 62 -3.84 -5.39 -2.06
CA GLY A 62 -3.33 -5.03 -0.74
C GLY A 62 -3.94 -3.74 -0.25
N ARG A 63 -4.09 -3.61 1.05
CA ARG A 63 -4.42 -2.36 1.73
C ARG A 63 -3.43 -2.15 2.86
N THR A 64 -2.96 -0.92 3.00
CA THR A 64 -2.11 -0.51 4.11
C THR A 64 -2.67 0.74 4.75
N GLN A 65 -2.78 0.75 6.07
CA GLN A 65 -3.13 1.94 6.83
C GLN A 65 -1.90 2.45 7.55
N TRP A 66 -1.73 3.77 7.57
CA TRP A 66 -0.55 4.44 8.08
C TRP A 66 -0.97 5.48 9.10
N ARG A 67 -0.26 5.54 10.22
CA ARG A 67 -0.50 6.54 11.27
C ARG A 67 0.68 7.50 11.35
N PRO A 68 0.47 8.77 11.73
CA PRO A 68 1.57 9.71 11.90
C PRO A 68 2.59 9.14 12.89
N LYS A 69 3.88 9.32 12.61
CA LYS A 69 4.92 9.01 13.60
C LYS A 69 4.76 9.95 14.78
N HIS A 70 4.92 9.42 16.00
CA HIS A 70 5.06 10.28 17.16
C HIS A 70 6.34 11.11 17.01
N LYS A 71 6.20 12.43 16.89
CA LYS A 71 7.30 13.33 17.23
C LYS A 71 7.40 13.32 18.75
N GLY A 72 8.41 12.65 19.30
CA GLY A 72 8.70 12.72 20.73
C GLY A 72 8.88 14.19 21.17
N PRO A 73 8.71 14.51 22.46
CA PRO A 73 9.01 15.85 22.93
C PRO A 73 10.49 16.12 22.65
N HIS A 74 10.76 17.21 21.92
CA HIS A 74 12.10 17.76 21.78
C HIS A 74 12.63 18.24 23.12
#